data_AF-A0A433Q6U3-F1
#
_entry.id   AF-A0A433Q6U3-F1
#
_cell.length_a   1.000
_cell.length_b   1.000
_cell.length_c   1.000
_cell.angle_alpha   90.00
_cell.angle_beta   90.00
_cell.angle_gamma   90.00
#
_symmetry.space_group_name_H-M   'P 1'
#
loop_
_entity.id
_entity.type
_entity.pdbx_description
1 polymer ?
#
loop_
_entity_poly.entity_id
_entity_poly.type
_entity_poly.pdbx_seq_one_letter_code
_entity_poly.pdbx_strand_id
1 'polypeptide(L)'
;MKKSPVTRIVILAAVFNAVILQVVARGEYPSANGAQWYSPGTATSGSTSNKRGVDYTSERLSYTVNPNNLTILNGDIVFGQYDDFVKQFHILSYPSFIYPNTICEKDIPRSHHHRRALHPRDTPQQWPDAKIIYKYYSDEVKSRVGPYVLEAIERWHLKSPFLKFEEVNVSCDDVPGQLTITSIDCGGCNANFGYSSTKPLYMNLQQSSDCKAPGLRHTGCYTDDATHLFGHVVGLKHQTERVDSDEHQVFSCKNLVDYDPKQPENCHYEECMGWACTFRVDKKKQVCGPYDIQSVMQFAHDMFAKPGTSTLEDKRNTGEHLPRYNVPFPTSLDSIQVCDLYPSQCTGFCGNGIVDPGEECDTGTNLYTDGCTPACKSYKYQK
;
A
#
# COMPACT_ATOMS: atom_id res chain seq x y z
N MET A 1 -15.40 -36.43 29.29
CA MET A 1 -14.66 -37.72 29.27
C MET A 1 -14.86 -38.40 27.92
N LYS A 2 -13.76 -38.55 27.17
CA LYS A 2 -13.38 -39.61 26.21
C LYS A 2 -12.66 -38.97 25.02
N LYS A 3 -11.31 -39.04 25.06
CA LYS A 3 -10.43 -38.91 23.90
C LYS A 3 -10.68 -40.06 22.95
N SER A 4 -10.64 -39.81 21.63
CA SER A 4 -9.95 -40.66 20.62
C SER A 4 -10.18 -40.09 19.21
N PRO A 5 -9.38 -40.40 18.18
CA PRO A 5 -7.93 -40.26 18.05
C PRO A 5 -7.58 -39.41 16.80
N VAL A 6 -6.51 -38.60 16.86
CA VAL A 6 -5.96 -37.96 15.65
C VAL A 6 -5.21 -39.03 14.88
N THR A 7 -5.84 -39.58 13.84
CA THR A 7 -5.20 -40.46 12.86
C THR A 7 -4.26 -39.60 12.01
N ARG A 8 -2.94 -39.81 12.14
CA ARG A 8 -1.97 -39.28 11.17
C ARG A 8 -2.19 -40.00 9.84
N ILE A 9 -2.88 -39.32 8.94
CA ILE A 9 -2.92 -39.70 7.53
C ILE A 9 -1.82 -38.89 6.84
N VAL A 10 -0.69 -39.54 6.59
CA VAL A 10 0.29 -39.07 5.61
C VAL A 10 -0.31 -39.39 4.24
N ILE A 11 -0.83 -38.38 3.54
CA ILE A 11 -1.21 -38.51 2.13
C ILE A 11 -0.39 -37.51 1.32
N LEU A 12 0.18 -38.07 0.25
CA LEU A 12 0.96 -37.42 -0.79
C LEU A 12 0.25 -36.20 -1.38
N ALA A 13 1.08 -35.27 -1.87
CA ALA A 13 0.73 -34.11 -2.65
C ALA A 13 -0.46 -34.33 -3.60
N ALA A 14 -1.49 -33.51 -3.41
CA ALA A 14 -2.44 -33.13 -4.44
C ALA A 14 -2.53 -31.61 -4.40
N VAL A 15 -2.15 -30.99 -5.51
CA VAL A 15 -2.31 -29.56 -5.78
C VAL A 15 -3.80 -29.25 -5.68
N PHE A 16 -4.24 -28.66 -4.57
CA PHE A 16 -5.59 -28.12 -4.46
C PHE A 16 -5.49 -26.61 -4.50
N ASN A 17 -6.30 -26.00 -5.37
CA ASN A 17 -6.62 -24.57 -5.33
C ASN A 17 -7.24 -24.26 -3.96
N ALA A 18 -6.42 -23.93 -2.97
CA ALA A 18 -6.87 -23.54 -1.65
C ALA A 18 -6.74 -22.01 -1.53
N VAL A 19 -7.86 -21.34 -1.31
CA VAL A 19 -7.93 -19.91 -1.03
C VAL A 19 -7.75 -19.73 0.48
N ILE A 20 -6.70 -19.00 0.88
CA ILE A 20 -6.40 -18.70 2.29
C ILE A 20 -7.18 -17.45 2.71
N LEU A 21 -7.90 -17.53 3.83
CA LEU A 21 -8.82 -16.49 4.31
C LEU A 21 -8.59 -16.21 5.80
N GLN A 22 -9.01 -15.05 6.31
CA GLN A 22 -8.79 -14.66 7.71
C GLN A 22 -10.08 -14.68 8.56
N VAL A 23 -9.93 -15.04 9.84
CA VAL A 23 -10.98 -14.91 10.87
C VAL A 23 -10.43 -14.36 12.18
N VAL A 24 -11.31 -13.76 12.99
CA VAL A 24 -11.03 -13.44 14.39
C VAL A 24 -11.71 -14.47 15.28
N ALA A 25 -10.91 -15.14 16.12
CA ALA A 25 -11.39 -16.09 17.10
C ALA A 25 -11.58 -15.43 18.47
N ARG A 26 -12.69 -15.73 19.14
CA ARG A 26 -12.80 -15.56 20.61
C ARG A 26 -12.82 -16.94 21.23
N GLY A 27 -11.68 -17.37 21.80
CA GLY A 27 -11.57 -18.64 22.49
C GLY A 27 -10.60 -18.55 23.67
N GLU A 28 -10.96 -19.18 24.78
CA GLU A 28 -10.08 -19.38 25.92
C GLU A 28 -9.02 -20.43 25.56
N TYR A 29 -7.77 -20.01 25.37
CA TYR A 29 -6.61 -20.88 25.39
C TYR A 29 -5.61 -20.41 26.46
N PRO A 30 -4.97 -21.33 27.20
CA PRO A 30 -4.07 -20.99 28.29
C PRO A 30 -2.88 -20.21 27.75
N SER A 31 -2.69 -18.98 28.26
CA SER A 31 -1.57 -18.13 27.91
C SER A 31 -0.25 -18.85 28.15
N ALA A 32 0.61 -18.86 27.13
CA ALA A 32 2.01 -19.15 27.33
C ALA A 32 2.61 -18.04 28.20
N ASN A 33 3.13 -18.44 29.35
CA ASN A 33 3.63 -17.56 30.39
C ASN A 33 4.68 -16.55 29.93
N GLY A 34 4.47 -15.29 30.31
CA GLY A 34 5.52 -14.49 30.97
C GLY A 34 6.45 -13.66 30.08
N ALA A 35 6.05 -12.42 29.80
CA ALA A 35 7.00 -11.31 29.71
C ALA A 35 6.32 -10.03 30.24
N GLN A 36 6.90 -9.47 31.31
CA GLN A 36 6.44 -8.22 31.93
C GLN A 36 6.72 -7.05 30.99
N TRP A 37 5.66 -6.32 30.63
CA TRP A 37 5.74 -5.05 29.93
C TRP A 37 6.23 -3.96 30.90
N TYR A 38 7.35 -3.31 30.58
CA TYR A 38 7.72 -2.01 31.13
C TYR A 38 7.23 -0.92 30.18
N SER A 39 6.18 -0.20 30.57
CA SER A 39 5.80 1.08 29.98
C SER A 39 6.60 2.22 30.65
N PRO A 40 7.21 3.16 29.91
CA PRO A 40 7.70 4.39 30.50
C PRO A 40 6.56 5.41 30.56
N GLY A 41 6.13 5.79 31.77
CA GLY A 41 5.16 6.87 31.94
C GLY A 41 4.53 6.98 33.32
N THR A 42 5.20 7.74 34.20
CA THR A 42 4.65 8.50 35.34
C THR A 42 3.71 7.81 36.34
N ALA A 43 4.25 7.56 37.52
CA ALA A 43 3.54 7.18 38.74
C ALA A 43 2.46 8.21 39.13
N THR A 44 1.24 7.74 39.36
CA THR A 44 0.35 8.31 40.38
C THR A 44 -0.28 7.17 41.18
N SER A 45 -0.28 7.37 42.48
CA SER A 45 -0.57 6.43 43.56
C SER A 45 -2.04 6.02 43.67
N GLY A 46 -2.29 4.75 43.98
CA GLY A 46 -3.58 4.29 44.51
C GLY A 46 -3.70 2.78 44.52
N SER A 47 -3.27 2.11 45.60
CA SER A 47 -3.48 0.68 45.77
C SER A 47 -4.94 0.36 46.07
N THR A 48 -5.53 -0.63 45.41
CA THR A 48 -6.35 -1.68 46.07
C THR A 48 -6.70 -2.82 45.09
N SER A 49 -6.40 -4.07 45.52
CA SER A 49 -6.93 -5.36 45.05
C SER A 49 -6.76 -5.79 43.58
N ASN A 50 -5.68 -6.50 43.26
CA ASN A 50 -5.55 -7.29 42.03
C ASN A 50 -6.38 -8.59 42.11
N LYS A 51 -7.58 -8.59 41.53
CA LYS A 51 -8.15 -9.80 40.93
C LYS A 51 -7.52 -9.93 39.54
N ARG A 52 -6.81 -11.03 39.27
CA ARG A 52 -6.28 -11.34 37.92
C ARG A 52 -7.45 -11.41 36.94
N GLY A 53 -7.64 -10.39 36.13
CA GLY A 53 -8.43 -10.48 34.91
C GLY A 53 -7.69 -11.35 33.91
N VAL A 54 -8.35 -12.37 33.38
CA VAL A 54 -7.89 -13.06 32.18
C VAL A 54 -8.03 -12.07 31.04
N ASP A 55 -6.92 -11.72 30.40
CA ASP A 55 -6.91 -10.78 29.28
C ASP A 55 -7.35 -11.55 28.02
N TYR A 56 -8.47 -11.13 27.42
CA TYR A 56 -9.01 -11.74 26.21
C TYR A 56 -8.41 -11.03 25.01
N THR A 57 -7.23 -11.46 24.57
CA THR A 57 -6.66 -11.02 23.30
C THR A 57 -7.34 -11.78 22.16
N SER A 58 -8.06 -11.07 21.31
CA SER A 58 -8.60 -11.63 20.06
C SER A 58 -7.44 -11.98 19.12
N GLU A 59 -7.33 -13.26 18.75
CA GLU A 59 -6.31 -13.76 17.84
C GLU A 59 -6.87 -13.88 16.41
N ARG A 60 -6.07 -13.49 15.42
CA ARG A 60 -6.39 -13.67 14.00
C ARG A 60 -5.85 -15.02 13.54
N LEU A 61 -6.71 -15.83 12.94
CA LEU A 61 -6.37 -17.15 12.43
C LEU A 61 -6.64 -17.19 10.92
N SER A 62 -5.78 -17.90 10.19
CA SER A 62 -6.05 -18.19 8.78
C SER A 62 -6.87 -19.47 8.67
N TYR A 63 -7.70 -19.57 7.63
CA TYR A 63 -8.43 -20.78 7.31
C TYR A 63 -8.47 -21.04 5.81
N THR A 64 -8.57 -22.30 5.44
CA THR A 64 -8.88 -22.74 4.08
C THR A 64 -10.12 -23.61 4.11
N VAL A 65 -10.91 -23.59 3.03
CA VAL A 65 -12.04 -24.50 2.84
C VAL A 65 -11.73 -25.39 1.65
N ASN A 66 -11.70 -26.70 1.88
CA ASN A 66 -11.44 -27.65 0.81
C ASN A 66 -12.73 -27.94 -0.01
N PRO A 67 -12.62 -28.62 -1.17
CA PRO A 67 -13.79 -28.93 -2.00
C PRO A 67 -14.88 -29.77 -1.33
N ASN A 68 -14.59 -30.42 -0.20
CA ASN A 68 -15.54 -31.21 0.59
C ASN A 68 -16.18 -30.38 1.72
N ASN A 69 -16.10 -29.04 1.65
CA ASN A 69 -16.65 -28.09 2.62
C ASN A 69 -16.02 -28.18 4.03
N LEU A 70 -14.81 -28.73 4.13
CA LEU A 70 -14.07 -28.86 5.39
C LEU A 70 -13.16 -27.63 5.59
N THR A 71 -13.26 -27.00 6.76
CA THR A 71 -12.44 -25.88 7.19
C THR A 71 -11.17 -26.34 7.91
N ILE A 72 -10.02 -25.83 7.47
CA ILE A 72 -8.70 -26.10 8.04
C ILE A 72 -8.11 -24.78 8.53
N LEU A 73 -7.86 -24.65 9.83
CA LEU A 73 -7.23 -23.48 10.46
C LEU A 73 -5.71 -23.60 10.43
N ASN A 74 -5.03 -22.48 10.15
CA ASN A 74 -3.57 -22.35 10.10
C ASN A 74 -2.86 -23.44 9.26
N GLY A 75 -3.59 -24.04 8.32
CA GLY A 75 -3.08 -25.07 7.41
C GLY A 75 -3.02 -26.49 7.97
N ASP A 76 -3.27 -26.72 9.25
CA ASP A 76 -3.06 -28.03 9.90
C ASP A 76 -4.15 -28.48 10.88
N ILE A 77 -5.01 -27.58 11.35
CA ILE A 77 -6.07 -27.90 12.30
C ILE A 77 -7.40 -28.06 11.55
N VAL A 78 -7.90 -29.28 11.42
CA VAL A 78 -9.25 -29.53 10.89
C VAL A 78 -10.29 -29.09 11.92
N PHE A 79 -11.04 -28.04 11.63
CA PHE A 79 -12.08 -27.52 12.50
C PHE A 79 -13.40 -28.28 12.33
N GLY A 80 -13.84 -28.47 11.09
CA GLY A 80 -15.16 -29.06 10.79
C GLY A 80 -15.75 -28.53 9.49
N GLN A 81 -17.07 -28.60 9.35
CA GLN A 81 -17.77 -28.05 8.19
C GLN A 81 -17.80 -26.51 8.25
N TYR A 82 -17.73 -25.85 7.09
CA TYR A 82 -17.69 -24.39 6.99
C TYR A 82 -18.90 -23.70 7.66
N ASP A 83 -20.10 -24.29 7.53
CA ASP A 83 -21.32 -23.72 8.11
C ASP A 83 -21.31 -23.69 9.65
N ASP A 84 -20.56 -24.59 10.28
CA ASP A 84 -20.40 -24.61 11.74
C ASP A 84 -19.25 -23.71 12.19
N PHE A 85 -18.27 -23.51 11.32
CA PHE A 85 -17.16 -22.59 11.53
C PHE A 85 -17.61 -21.12 11.58
N VAL A 86 -18.42 -20.67 10.62
CA VAL A 86 -18.90 -19.27 10.57
C VAL A 86 -19.79 -18.86 11.74
N LYS A 87 -20.36 -19.83 12.47
CA LYS A 87 -21.15 -19.56 13.69
C LYS A 87 -20.27 -19.25 14.90
N GLN A 88 -19.02 -19.71 14.90
CA GLN A 88 -18.13 -19.64 16.07
C GLN A 88 -17.03 -18.57 15.94
N PHE A 89 -16.75 -18.11 14.72
CA PHE A 89 -15.68 -17.15 14.45
C PHE A 89 -16.24 -15.91 13.75
N HIS A 90 -15.67 -14.75 14.06
CA HIS A 90 -15.98 -13.54 13.31
C HIS A 90 -15.17 -13.56 12.01
N ILE A 91 -15.82 -13.90 10.90
CA ILE A 91 -15.20 -14.06 9.60
C ILE A 91 -14.87 -12.68 9.02
N LEU A 92 -13.57 -12.41 8.84
CA LEU A 92 -13.12 -11.17 8.18
C LEU A 92 -13.17 -11.31 6.65
N SER A 93 -13.06 -12.54 6.14
CA SER A 93 -13.06 -12.84 4.71
C SER A 93 -13.77 -14.18 4.45
N TYR A 94 -14.91 -14.18 3.76
CA TYR A 94 -15.69 -15.38 3.39
C TYR A 94 -15.07 -16.12 2.16
N PRO A 95 -15.38 -17.40 1.89
CA PRO A 95 -14.92 -18.14 0.71
C PRO A 95 -15.37 -17.56 -0.62
N SER A 96 -16.44 -16.77 -0.59
CA SER A 96 -16.94 -15.95 -1.70
C SER A 96 -16.48 -14.48 -1.59
N PHE A 97 -15.63 -14.15 -0.63
CA PHE A 97 -15.01 -12.84 -0.48
C PHE A 97 -13.84 -12.73 -1.45
N ILE A 98 -14.21 -12.45 -2.69
CA ILE A 98 -13.43 -11.56 -3.54
C ILE A 98 -13.25 -10.29 -2.70
N TYR A 99 -12.01 -9.88 -2.40
CA TYR A 99 -11.76 -8.51 -1.90
C TYR A 99 -12.61 -7.61 -2.80
N PRO A 100 -13.58 -6.85 -2.27
CA PRO A 100 -14.52 -6.12 -3.10
C PRO A 100 -13.70 -5.31 -4.08
N ASN A 101 -13.70 -5.72 -5.37
CA ASN A 101 -12.74 -5.33 -6.39
C ASN A 101 -12.14 -3.96 -6.05
N THR A 102 -10.92 -3.89 -5.49
CA THR A 102 -10.40 -2.57 -5.07
C THR A 102 -10.17 -1.65 -6.27
N ILE A 103 -10.12 -2.25 -7.46
CA ILE A 103 -10.02 -1.58 -8.75
C ILE A 103 -11.39 -1.55 -9.42
N CYS A 104 -12.05 -0.40 -9.38
CA CYS A 104 -13.28 -0.16 -10.15
C CYS A 104 -13.06 0.67 -11.41
N GLU A 105 -11.80 0.96 -11.76
CA GLU A 105 -11.50 1.89 -12.84
C GLU A 105 -11.42 1.19 -14.20
N LYS A 106 -12.46 1.39 -15.01
CA LYS A 106 -12.32 1.55 -16.46
C LYS A 106 -11.96 3.00 -16.73
N ASP A 107 -10.69 3.28 -16.88
CA ASP A 107 -10.18 4.65 -16.83
C ASP A 107 -10.09 5.27 -18.23
N ILE A 108 -10.81 6.39 -18.47
CA ILE A 108 -10.40 7.44 -19.44
C ILE A 108 -10.87 8.83 -18.93
N PRO A 109 -10.02 9.62 -18.27
CA PRO A 109 -10.27 11.05 -18.13
C PRO A 109 -9.25 11.88 -18.91
N ARG A 110 -9.75 12.90 -19.64
CA ARG A 110 -8.98 13.87 -20.44
C ARG A 110 -7.72 14.35 -19.69
N SER A 111 -6.58 14.40 -20.39
CA SER A 111 -5.29 14.83 -19.83
C SER A 111 -5.30 16.33 -19.51
N HIS A 112 -4.85 16.71 -18.32
CA HIS A 112 -4.54 18.10 -17.96
C HIS A 112 -3.06 18.20 -17.60
N HIS A 113 -2.46 19.37 -17.79
CA HIS A 113 -1.01 19.60 -17.74
C HIS A 113 -0.36 19.44 -16.35
N HIS A 114 -1.12 19.14 -15.29
CA HIS A 114 -0.64 19.13 -13.90
C HIS A 114 -0.84 17.81 -13.14
N ARG A 115 -1.10 16.69 -13.83
CA ARG A 115 -1.07 15.38 -13.15
C ARG A 115 0.37 14.97 -12.86
N ARG A 116 0.66 14.51 -11.64
CA ARG A 116 1.95 13.86 -11.31
C ARG A 116 2.11 12.48 -11.96
N ALA A 117 1.00 11.86 -12.33
CA ALA A 117 0.96 10.61 -13.04
C ALA A 117 0.62 10.86 -14.52
N LEU A 118 1.55 10.56 -15.42
CA LEU A 118 1.37 10.74 -16.87
C LEU A 118 0.63 9.53 -17.45
N HIS A 119 -0.58 9.76 -17.97
CA HIS A 119 -1.42 8.68 -18.51
C HIS A 119 -1.21 8.50 -20.03
N PRO A 120 -0.84 7.30 -20.50
CA PRO A 120 -0.82 7.00 -21.94
C PRO A 120 -2.26 6.73 -22.43
N ARG A 121 -2.79 7.63 -23.28
CA ARG A 121 -4.23 7.72 -23.62
C ARG A 121 -4.89 6.48 -24.25
N ASP A 122 -4.13 5.50 -24.75
CA ASP A 122 -4.65 4.41 -25.60
C ASP A 122 -4.17 3.00 -25.22
N THR A 123 -3.69 2.73 -23.98
CA THR A 123 -2.97 1.46 -23.69
C THR A 123 -3.41 0.66 -22.45
N PRO A 124 -3.12 -0.66 -22.43
CA PRO A 124 -3.26 -1.48 -21.22
C PRO A 124 -2.40 -0.92 -20.10
N GLN A 125 -2.99 -0.72 -18.92
CA GLN A 125 -2.31 -0.08 -17.78
C GLN A 125 -1.50 -1.06 -16.92
N GLN A 126 -1.62 -2.37 -17.17
CA GLN A 126 -0.92 -3.42 -16.43
C GLN A 126 0.34 -3.87 -17.15
N TRP A 127 1.43 -4.02 -16.40
CA TRP A 127 2.68 -4.57 -16.91
C TRP A 127 2.53 -6.07 -17.20
N PRO A 128 2.95 -6.56 -18.38
CA PRO A 128 2.97 -7.99 -18.67
C PRO A 128 3.75 -8.76 -17.60
N ASP A 129 3.15 -9.82 -17.06
CA ASP A 129 3.74 -10.67 -16.02
C ASP A 129 4.21 -9.94 -14.76
N ALA A 130 3.60 -8.79 -14.44
CA ALA A 130 4.01 -7.90 -13.35
C ALA A 130 5.51 -7.52 -13.42
N LYS A 131 6.05 -7.45 -14.65
CA LYS A 131 7.47 -7.18 -14.93
C LYS A 131 7.67 -5.77 -15.43
N ILE A 132 8.22 -4.91 -14.57
CA ILE A 132 8.61 -3.54 -14.86
C ILE A 132 10.01 -3.56 -15.49
N ILE A 133 10.09 -3.21 -16.78
CA ILE A 133 11.37 -3.04 -17.48
C ILE A 133 11.75 -1.56 -17.39
N TYR A 134 12.91 -1.27 -16.81
CA TYR A 134 13.37 0.10 -16.63
C TYR A 134 14.82 0.30 -17.08
N LYS A 135 15.16 1.54 -17.36
CA LYS A 135 16.52 1.98 -17.69
C LYS A 135 16.78 3.38 -17.18
N TYR A 136 18.04 3.73 -17.05
CA TYR A 136 18.44 5.11 -16.83
C TYR A 136 18.74 5.79 -18.16
N TYR A 137 18.39 7.07 -18.25
CA TYR A 137 18.66 7.88 -19.44
C TYR A 137 20.16 8.00 -19.75
N SER A 138 21.01 8.11 -18.72
CA SER A 138 22.46 8.15 -18.83
C SER A 138 23.15 7.57 -17.58
N ASP A 139 24.45 7.29 -17.66
CA ASP A 139 25.23 6.79 -16.51
C ASP A 139 25.32 7.84 -15.40
N GLU A 140 25.32 9.12 -15.75
CA GLU A 140 25.28 10.23 -14.78
C GLU A 140 23.96 10.23 -14.01
N VAL A 141 22.84 10.01 -14.70
CA VAL A 141 21.53 9.87 -14.05
C VAL A 141 21.54 8.66 -13.13
N LYS A 142 22.02 7.51 -13.60
CA LYS A 142 22.13 6.28 -12.80
C LYS A 142 22.94 6.49 -11.53
N SER A 143 24.11 7.13 -11.65
CA SER A 143 24.97 7.45 -10.49
C SER A 143 24.25 8.37 -9.49
N ARG A 144 23.46 9.32 -10.00
CA ARG A 144 22.80 10.34 -9.18
C ARG A 144 21.58 9.81 -8.42
N VAL A 145 20.72 9.00 -9.06
CA VAL A 145 19.42 8.59 -8.47
C VAL A 145 19.29 7.10 -8.24
N GLY A 146 20.23 6.29 -8.74
CA GLY A 146 20.21 4.84 -8.64
C GLY A 146 20.02 4.29 -7.22
N PRO A 147 20.71 4.83 -6.19
CA PRO A 147 20.49 4.38 -4.81
C PRO A 147 19.04 4.49 -4.34
N TYR A 148 18.37 5.60 -4.65
CA TYR A 148 16.96 5.81 -4.27
C TYR A 148 16.01 4.91 -5.06
N VAL A 149 16.31 4.66 -6.34
CA VAL A 149 15.55 3.74 -7.19
C VAL A 149 15.65 2.32 -6.66
N LEU A 150 16.86 1.85 -6.34
CA LEU A 150 17.07 0.49 -5.83
C LEU A 150 16.38 0.27 -4.49
N GLU A 151 16.48 1.23 -3.56
CA GLU A 151 15.79 1.13 -2.26
C GLU A 151 14.25 1.17 -2.43
N ALA A 152 13.72 1.99 -3.34
CA ALA A 152 12.30 2.00 -3.65
C ALA A 152 11.80 0.68 -4.26
N ILE A 153 12.59 0.09 -5.16
CA ILE A 153 12.33 -1.24 -5.73
C ILE A 153 12.33 -2.31 -4.63
N GLU A 154 13.26 -2.23 -3.69
CA GLU A 154 13.33 -3.16 -2.56
C GLU A 154 12.08 -3.04 -1.68
N ARG A 155 11.63 -1.82 -1.35
CA ARG A 155 10.39 -1.58 -0.59
C ARG A 155 9.17 -2.22 -1.25
N TRP A 156 9.06 -2.13 -2.58
CA TRP A 156 7.99 -2.80 -3.33
C TRP A 156 8.15 -4.33 -3.36
N HIS A 157 9.36 -4.88 -3.53
CA HIS A 157 9.58 -6.33 -3.46
C HIS A 157 9.27 -6.91 -2.09
N LEU A 158 9.62 -6.19 -1.02
CA LEU A 158 9.34 -6.60 0.36
C LEU A 158 7.83 -6.70 0.61
N LYS A 159 7.05 -5.82 -0.03
CA LYS A 159 5.59 -5.76 0.11
C LYS A 159 4.83 -6.60 -0.91
N SER A 160 5.37 -6.80 -2.10
CA SER A 160 4.72 -7.51 -3.19
C SER A 160 5.78 -8.28 -3.98
N PRO A 161 6.25 -9.43 -3.45
CA PRO A 161 7.44 -10.15 -3.95
C PRO A 161 7.29 -10.73 -5.36
N PHE A 162 6.08 -10.77 -5.90
CA PHE A 162 5.81 -11.20 -7.27
C PHE A 162 6.09 -10.11 -8.31
N LEU A 163 6.20 -8.84 -7.91
CA LEU A 163 6.61 -7.76 -8.81
C LEU A 163 8.07 -8.00 -9.24
N LYS A 164 8.35 -7.88 -10.53
CA LYS A 164 9.69 -8.04 -11.09
C LYS A 164 10.18 -6.72 -11.63
N PHE A 165 11.41 -6.35 -11.32
CA PHE A 165 12.03 -5.14 -11.84
C PHE A 165 13.30 -5.53 -12.59
N GLU A 166 13.33 -5.26 -13.89
CA GLU A 166 14.45 -5.61 -14.76
C GLU A 166 15.08 -4.34 -15.31
N GLU A 167 16.31 -4.08 -14.86
CA GLU A 167 17.14 -3.03 -15.43
C GLU A 167 17.69 -3.49 -16.79
N VAL A 168 17.49 -2.69 -17.82
CA VAL A 168 18.20 -2.83 -19.10
C VAL A 168 19.29 -1.77 -19.23
N ASN A 169 20.15 -1.91 -20.24
CA ASN A 169 21.27 -1.00 -20.46
C ASN A 169 20.82 0.46 -20.47
N VAL A 170 21.67 1.31 -19.89
CA VAL A 170 21.55 2.76 -19.97
C VAL A 170 21.38 3.18 -21.43
N SER A 171 20.33 3.95 -21.71
CA SER A 171 19.99 4.39 -23.06
C SER A 171 19.00 5.54 -22.99
N CYS A 172 19.20 6.54 -23.84
CA CYS A 172 18.28 7.65 -24.04
C CYS A 172 17.24 7.39 -25.14
N ASP A 173 17.24 6.20 -25.75
CA ASP A 173 16.31 5.87 -26.84
C ASP A 173 14.87 5.76 -26.34
N ASP A 174 13.92 6.25 -27.11
CA ASP A 174 12.50 6.09 -26.79
C ASP A 174 12.02 4.69 -27.18
N VAL A 175 12.02 3.77 -26.20
CA VAL A 175 11.61 2.39 -26.41
C VAL A 175 10.23 2.14 -25.79
N PRO A 176 9.21 1.79 -26.60
CA PRO A 176 7.89 1.44 -26.08
C PRO A 176 7.94 0.33 -25.04
N GLY A 177 7.15 0.49 -23.97
CA GLY A 177 7.07 -0.50 -22.89
C GLY A 177 8.29 -0.55 -21.96
N GLN A 178 9.20 0.42 -22.06
CA GLN A 178 10.29 0.58 -21.11
C GLN A 178 10.14 1.90 -20.35
N LEU A 179 10.41 1.87 -19.05
CA LEU A 179 10.47 3.03 -18.18
C LEU A 179 11.86 3.67 -18.22
N THR A 180 11.97 4.88 -18.74
CA THR A 180 13.19 5.68 -18.72
C THR A 180 13.22 6.59 -17.49
N ILE A 181 14.17 6.35 -16.60
CA ILE A 181 14.38 7.15 -15.39
C ILE A 181 15.32 8.32 -15.72
N THR A 182 14.89 9.53 -15.37
CA THR A 182 15.59 10.80 -15.58
C THR A 182 15.80 11.56 -14.27
N SER A 183 16.66 12.58 -14.28
CA SER A 183 16.86 13.53 -13.16
C SER A 183 16.96 14.96 -13.70
N ILE A 184 15.92 15.41 -14.37
CA ILE A 184 15.81 16.74 -14.98
C ILE A 184 15.50 17.75 -13.87
N ASP A 185 16.34 18.77 -13.76
CA ASP A 185 16.14 19.90 -12.85
C ASP A 185 14.86 20.65 -13.24
N CYS A 186 14.14 21.17 -12.24
CA CYS A 186 12.82 21.80 -12.41
C CYS A 186 11.72 20.87 -12.96
N GLY A 187 12.00 19.58 -13.19
CA GLY A 187 11.03 18.59 -13.65
C GLY A 187 10.18 18.01 -12.51
N GLY A 188 10.55 18.23 -11.24
CA GLY A 188 9.87 17.69 -10.07
C GLY A 188 9.91 16.16 -9.98
N CYS A 189 9.03 15.59 -9.15
CA CYS A 189 8.85 14.14 -9.00
C CYS A 189 7.58 13.72 -9.74
N ASN A 190 7.72 12.95 -10.82
CA ASN A 190 6.59 12.47 -11.62
C ASN A 190 6.93 11.14 -12.30
N ALA A 191 5.91 10.37 -12.63
CA ALA A 191 6.07 9.11 -13.34
C ALA A 191 4.87 8.85 -14.25
N ASN A 192 5.06 8.04 -15.28
CA ASN A 192 3.94 7.47 -16.01
C ASN A 192 3.12 6.52 -15.12
N PHE A 193 1.82 6.53 -15.39
CA PHE A 193 0.86 5.63 -14.77
C PHE A 193 0.78 4.32 -15.55
N GLY A 194 1.09 3.21 -14.89
CA GLY A 194 0.96 1.88 -15.46
C GLY A 194 1.90 1.60 -16.63
N TYR A 195 1.43 0.75 -17.54
CA TYR A 195 2.17 0.27 -18.71
C TYR A 195 1.67 0.88 -20.03
N SER A 196 2.52 0.78 -21.06
CA SER A 196 2.15 1.06 -22.44
C SER A 196 3.02 0.26 -23.40
N SER A 197 2.43 -0.63 -24.21
CA SER A 197 3.19 -1.38 -25.23
C SER A 197 3.54 -0.55 -26.47
N THR A 198 2.94 0.63 -26.62
CA THR A 198 3.07 1.46 -27.84
C THR A 198 3.74 2.80 -27.58
N LYS A 199 4.00 3.15 -26.31
CA LYS A 199 4.64 4.41 -25.91
C LYS A 199 5.81 4.16 -24.96
N PRO A 200 6.87 4.98 -25.06
CA PRO A 200 7.88 5.04 -24.01
C PRO A 200 7.25 5.58 -22.72
N LEU A 201 7.80 5.15 -21.59
CA LEU A 201 7.38 5.56 -20.25
C LEU A 201 8.54 6.31 -19.58
N TYR A 202 8.23 7.23 -18.68
CA TYR A 202 9.21 8.09 -18.03
C TYR A 202 8.93 8.21 -16.53
N MET A 203 10.00 8.37 -15.77
CA MET A 203 9.99 8.78 -14.38
C MET A 203 11.06 9.84 -14.18
N ASN A 204 10.71 10.99 -13.62
CA ASN A 204 11.67 12.00 -13.23
C ASN A 204 11.87 12.04 -11.72
N LEU A 205 13.13 11.91 -11.30
CA LEU A 205 13.58 12.08 -9.92
C LEU A 205 14.51 13.30 -9.84
N GLN A 206 13.93 14.50 -9.89
CA GLN A 206 14.68 15.74 -9.69
C GLN A 206 15.51 15.67 -8.40
N GLN A 207 16.79 16.04 -8.44
CA GLN A 207 17.58 16.27 -7.22
C GLN A 207 17.58 17.75 -6.81
N SER A 208 18.16 18.04 -5.66
CA SER A 208 18.34 19.42 -5.18
C SER A 208 18.93 20.30 -6.29
N SER A 209 18.21 21.35 -6.62
CA SER A 209 18.52 22.31 -7.68
C SER A 209 17.98 23.69 -7.30
N ASP A 210 18.31 24.73 -8.06
CA ASP A 210 17.81 26.09 -7.81
C ASP A 210 16.28 26.20 -7.96
N CYS A 211 15.68 25.25 -8.68
CA CYS A 211 14.25 25.15 -8.86
C CYS A 211 13.56 24.53 -7.64
N LYS A 212 12.98 25.39 -6.79
CA LYS A 212 12.12 25.00 -5.67
C LYS A 212 10.74 24.59 -6.17
N ALA A 213 10.64 23.40 -6.77
CA ALA A 213 9.37 22.87 -7.26
C ALA A 213 8.35 22.78 -6.10
N PRO A 214 7.12 23.32 -6.28
CA PRO A 214 6.10 23.28 -5.25
C PRO A 214 5.76 21.87 -4.80
N GLY A 215 5.57 21.69 -3.50
CA GLY A 215 5.21 20.39 -2.92
C GLY A 215 6.39 19.42 -2.74
N LEU A 216 7.64 19.81 -3.03
CA LEU A 216 8.80 19.00 -2.66
C LEU A 216 9.38 19.49 -1.34
N ARG A 217 9.28 18.65 -0.30
CA ARG A 217 10.10 18.82 0.90
C ARG A 217 11.55 18.54 0.51
N HIS A 218 12.47 19.44 0.84
CA HIS A 218 13.91 19.31 0.52
C HIS A 218 14.32 19.52 -0.95
N THR A 219 13.46 20.09 -1.81
CA THR A 219 13.77 20.51 -3.20
C THR A 219 14.22 19.40 -4.17
N GLY A 220 14.07 18.12 -3.79
CA GLY A 220 14.39 16.96 -4.61
C GLY A 220 13.50 15.76 -4.30
N CYS A 221 13.69 14.70 -5.07
CA CYS A 221 13.00 13.41 -5.02
C CYS A 221 13.97 12.36 -4.48
N TYR A 222 13.62 11.77 -3.34
CA TYR A 222 14.45 10.77 -2.68
C TYR A 222 13.74 9.42 -2.66
N THR A 223 14.13 8.50 -1.77
CA THR A 223 13.57 7.15 -1.76
C THR A 223 12.05 7.14 -1.54
N ASP A 224 11.51 7.96 -0.64
CA ASP A 224 10.07 7.96 -0.35
C ASP A 224 9.27 8.44 -1.58
N ASP A 225 9.77 9.46 -2.29
CA ASP A 225 9.20 9.91 -3.56
C ASP A 225 9.32 8.83 -4.64
N ALA A 226 10.48 8.18 -4.77
CA ALA A 226 10.67 7.09 -5.72
C ALA A 226 9.73 5.91 -5.44
N THR A 227 9.49 5.58 -4.16
CA THR A 227 8.56 4.52 -3.76
C THR A 227 7.13 4.87 -4.17
N HIS A 228 6.69 6.11 -3.93
CA HIS A 228 5.42 6.63 -4.40
C HIS A 228 5.29 6.62 -5.93
N LEU A 229 6.32 7.08 -6.65
CA LEU A 229 6.33 7.10 -8.11
C LEU A 229 6.29 5.69 -8.70
N PHE A 230 6.95 4.71 -8.08
CA PHE A 230 6.80 3.31 -8.47
C PHE A 230 5.38 2.79 -8.22
N GLY A 231 4.65 3.29 -7.23
CA GLY A 231 3.23 3.02 -7.08
C GLY A 231 2.43 3.42 -8.33
N HIS A 232 2.69 4.59 -8.90
CA HIS A 232 2.11 4.97 -10.20
C HIS A 232 2.55 4.06 -11.34
N VAL A 233 3.84 3.72 -11.42
CA VAL A 233 4.35 2.82 -12.47
C VAL A 233 3.65 1.45 -12.39
N VAL A 234 3.45 0.92 -11.19
CA VAL A 234 2.76 -0.36 -10.96
C VAL A 234 1.28 -0.27 -11.33
N GLY A 235 0.66 0.91 -11.21
CA GLY A 235 -0.72 1.18 -11.62
C GLY A 235 -1.62 1.73 -10.52
N LEU A 236 -1.06 2.24 -9.41
CA LEU A 236 -1.83 2.83 -8.32
C LEU A 236 -2.04 4.34 -8.51
N LYS A 237 -3.21 4.81 -8.08
CA LYS A 237 -3.57 6.24 -8.08
C LYS A 237 -3.54 6.82 -6.69
N HIS A 238 -3.56 8.14 -6.62
CA HIS A 238 -3.65 8.84 -5.35
C HIS A 238 -4.95 8.49 -4.61
N GLN A 239 -4.85 8.28 -3.30
CA GLN A 239 -6.04 8.14 -2.45
C GLN A 239 -6.88 9.42 -2.45
N THR A 240 -6.23 10.59 -2.59
CA THR A 240 -6.90 11.90 -2.68
C THR A 240 -7.76 12.08 -3.93
N GLU A 241 -7.61 11.24 -4.96
CA GLU A 241 -8.43 11.27 -6.17
C GLU A 241 -9.71 10.41 -6.04
N ARG A 242 -9.87 9.67 -4.94
CA ARG A 242 -11.03 8.83 -4.70
C ARG A 242 -12.31 9.63 -4.43
N VAL A 243 -13.44 9.02 -4.77
CA VAL A 243 -14.78 9.62 -4.63
C VAL A 243 -15.20 9.84 -3.19
N ASP A 244 -14.75 8.97 -2.30
CA ASP A 244 -14.97 9.04 -0.84
C ASP A 244 -13.89 9.83 -0.09
N SER A 245 -12.94 10.46 -0.79
CA SER A 245 -11.80 11.11 -0.13
C SER A 245 -12.19 12.26 0.80
N ASP A 246 -13.34 12.92 0.57
CA ASP A 246 -13.88 13.99 1.40
C ASP A 246 -14.53 13.49 2.71
N GLU A 247 -14.74 12.18 2.85
CA GLU A 247 -15.11 11.52 4.10
C GLU A 247 -13.92 11.37 5.06
N HIS A 248 -12.68 11.40 4.53
CA HIS A 248 -11.44 11.11 5.27
C HIS A 248 -10.54 12.33 5.48
N GLN A 249 -10.58 13.31 4.57
CA GLN A 249 -9.77 14.52 4.65
C GLN A 249 -10.52 15.76 4.17
N VAL A 250 -9.96 16.93 4.43
CA VAL A 250 -10.47 18.22 3.98
C VAL A 250 -9.46 18.90 3.09
N PHE A 251 -9.84 19.18 1.83
CA PHE A 251 -9.01 19.92 0.90
C PHE A 251 -9.24 21.44 0.98
N SER A 252 -8.15 22.19 1.17
CA SER A 252 -8.11 23.65 1.29
C SER A 252 -7.49 24.30 0.05
N CYS A 253 -8.29 24.49 -0.99
CA CYS A 253 -7.88 25.16 -2.24
C CYS A 253 -7.14 26.50 -2.03
N LYS A 254 -7.61 27.36 -1.12
CA LYS A 254 -7.01 28.67 -0.84
C LYS A 254 -5.52 28.61 -0.42
N ASN A 255 -5.10 27.45 0.09
CA ASN A 255 -3.75 27.19 0.56
C ASN A 255 -2.83 26.66 -0.55
N LEU A 256 -3.32 26.39 -1.76
CA LEU A 256 -2.46 26.00 -2.89
C LEU A 256 -1.50 27.13 -3.26
N VAL A 257 -0.28 26.77 -3.66
CA VAL A 257 0.77 27.70 -4.09
C VAL A 257 0.36 28.62 -5.24
N ASP A 258 -0.48 28.14 -6.15
CA ASP A 258 -0.92 28.81 -7.36
C ASP A 258 -2.39 29.26 -7.29
N TYR A 259 -2.99 29.24 -6.09
CA TYR A 259 -4.34 29.76 -5.89
C TYR A 259 -4.41 31.26 -6.19
N ASP A 260 -5.24 31.63 -7.18
CA ASP A 260 -5.61 33.01 -7.49
C ASP A 260 -6.98 33.35 -6.89
N PRO A 261 -7.08 34.27 -5.91
CA PRO A 261 -8.36 34.68 -5.34
C PRO A 261 -9.28 35.39 -6.34
N LYS A 262 -8.77 35.84 -7.49
CA LYS A 262 -9.57 36.43 -8.57
C LYS A 262 -10.18 35.38 -9.50
N GLN A 263 -9.72 34.13 -9.43
CA GLN A 263 -10.19 33.00 -10.23
C GLN A 263 -10.48 31.79 -9.32
N PRO A 264 -11.45 31.90 -8.39
CA PRO A 264 -11.76 30.80 -7.46
C PRO A 264 -12.26 29.53 -8.16
N GLU A 265 -12.79 29.64 -9.38
CA GLU A 265 -13.21 28.53 -10.23
C GLU A 265 -12.07 27.55 -10.57
N ASN A 266 -10.81 27.98 -10.45
CA ASN A 266 -9.62 27.15 -10.71
C ASN A 266 -9.52 25.93 -9.79
N CYS A 267 -10.31 25.89 -8.72
CA CYS A 267 -10.40 24.76 -7.80
C CYS A 267 -11.71 23.97 -7.91
N HIS A 268 -12.59 24.32 -8.84
CA HIS A 268 -13.80 23.54 -9.07
C HIS A 268 -13.43 22.18 -9.68
N TYR A 269 -14.05 21.09 -9.23
CA TYR A 269 -13.69 19.74 -9.65
C TYR A 269 -13.77 19.52 -11.17
N GLU A 270 -14.70 20.19 -11.86
CA GLU A 270 -14.88 20.03 -13.31
C GLU A 270 -13.98 20.94 -14.16
N GLU A 271 -13.58 22.10 -13.62
CA GLU A 271 -12.87 23.17 -14.32
C GLU A 271 -11.52 23.51 -13.68
N CYS A 272 -10.95 22.56 -12.93
CA CYS A 272 -9.71 22.77 -12.21
C CYS A 272 -8.61 23.30 -13.13
N MET A 273 -7.76 24.17 -12.60
CA MET A 273 -6.54 24.65 -13.25
C MET A 273 -5.35 24.51 -12.31
N GLY A 274 -4.13 24.44 -12.87
CA GLY A 274 -2.92 24.36 -12.06
C GLY A 274 -2.86 23.12 -11.18
N TRP A 275 -2.27 23.27 -9.98
CA TRP A 275 -2.10 22.20 -9.01
C TRP A 275 -3.41 21.70 -8.39
N ALA A 276 -4.47 22.50 -8.43
CA ALA A 276 -5.79 22.09 -7.95
C ALA A 276 -6.31 20.84 -8.67
N CYS A 277 -5.92 20.64 -9.94
CA CYS A 277 -6.29 19.43 -10.67
C CYS A 277 -5.74 18.12 -10.10
N THR A 278 -4.70 18.18 -9.27
CA THR A 278 -4.16 16.99 -8.61
C THR A 278 -5.09 16.46 -7.52
N PHE A 279 -6.00 17.30 -7.00
CA PHE A 279 -6.99 16.94 -5.98
C PHE A 279 -8.37 16.70 -6.60
N ARG A 280 -8.45 16.58 -7.93
CA ARG A 280 -9.72 16.38 -8.62
C ARG A 280 -10.25 14.99 -8.34
N VAL A 281 -11.46 14.96 -7.80
CA VAL A 281 -12.25 13.75 -7.61
C VAL A 281 -13.23 13.57 -8.77
N ASP A 282 -13.24 12.40 -9.39
CA ASP A 282 -14.23 12.05 -10.41
C ASP A 282 -15.45 11.37 -9.76
N LYS A 283 -16.46 12.18 -9.40
CA LYS A 283 -17.67 11.73 -8.68
C LYS A 283 -18.50 10.67 -9.42
N LYS A 284 -18.20 10.36 -10.68
CA LYS A 284 -18.88 9.32 -11.45
C LYS A 284 -18.28 7.93 -11.19
N LYS A 285 -17.14 7.85 -10.51
CA LYS A 285 -16.47 6.58 -10.20
C LYS A 285 -17.07 5.92 -8.96
N GLN A 286 -16.97 4.61 -8.91
CA GLN A 286 -17.41 3.81 -7.76
C GLN A 286 -16.31 3.80 -6.68
N VAL A 287 -16.73 3.83 -5.42
CA VAL A 287 -15.85 3.66 -4.25
C VAL A 287 -15.59 2.18 -4.05
N CYS A 288 -14.31 1.81 -3.93
CA CYS A 288 -13.87 0.43 -3.96
C CYS A 288 -12.77 0.17 -2.94
N GLY A 289 -12.99 -0.84 -2.10
CA GLY A 289 -12.18 -1.10 -0.92
C GLY A 289 -12.22 0.02 0.14
N PRO A 290 -11.62 -0.20 1.31
CA PRO A 290 -11.47 0.84 2.33
C PRO A 290 -10.54 1.96 1.83
N TYR A 291 -10.75 3.18 2.32
CA TYR A 291 -9.79 4.27 2.15
C TYR A 291 -8.54 4.00 2.99
N ASP A 292 -7.36 4.30 2.44
CA ASP A 292 -6.11 4.11 3.14
C ASP A 292 -5.38 5.44 3.35
N ILE A 293 -5.63 6.08 4.50
CA ILE A 293 -4.99 7.35 4.88
C ILE A 293 -3.47 7.20 5.11
N GLN A 294 -2.96 5.98 5.22
CA GLN A 294 -1.52 5.71 5.37
C GLN A 294 -0.90 5.11 4.10
N SER A 295 -1.65 5.07 2.99
CA SER A 295 -1.16 4.58 1.70
C SER A 295 0.10 5.32 1.25
N VAL A 296 1.00 4.62 0.57
CA VAL A 296 2.11 5.26 -0.16
C VAL A 296 1.61 6.26 -1.21
N MET A 297 0.35 6.12 -1.64
CA MET A 297 -0.33 7.00 -2.60
C MET A 297 -1.16 8.12 -1.94
N GLN A 298 -1.16 8.23 -0.61
CA GLN A 298 -1.77 9.35 0.10
C GLN A 298 -0.81 10.55 0.11
N PHE A 299 -1.30 11.74 -0.27
CA PHE A 299 -0.50 12.96 -0.12
C PHE A 299 -0.33 13.36 1.35
N ALA A 300 0.86 13.88 1.66
CA ALA A 300 1.11 14.56 2.92
C ALA A 300 0.28 15.85 3.04
N HIS A 301 0.05 16.30 4.27
CA HIS A 301 -0.86 17.41 4.57
C HIS A 301 -0.52 18.75 3.88
N ASP A 302 0.76 19.03 3.61
CA ASP A 302 1.23 20.30 3.03
C ASP A 302 1.54 20.20 1.53
N MET A 303 1.05 19.16 0.87
CA MET A 303 1.39 18.91 -0.52
C MET A 303 0.89 20.04 -1.43
N PHE A 304 1.81 20.75 -2.09
CA PHE A 304 1.54 21.99 -2.86
C PHE A 304 0.98 23.16 -2.05
N ALA A 305 1.19 23.16 -0.73
CA ALA A 305 0.75 24.26 0.11
C ALA A 305 1.66 25.48 0.00
N LYS A 306 1.08 26.66 0.18
CA LYS A 306 1.81 27.90 0.46
C LYS A 306 2.69 27.68 1.70
N PRO A 307 3.87 28.33 1.77
CA PRO A 307 4.75 28.19 2.93
C PRO A 307 4.03 28.40 4.26
N GLY A 308 4.15 27.43 5.17
CA GLY A 308 3.52 27.48 6.50
C GLY A 308 2.03 27.14 6.55
N THR A 309 1.44 26.64 5.46
CA THR A 309 0.03 26.22 5.40
C THR A 309 -0.11 24.73 5.07
N SER A 310 -1.33 24.20 5.10
CA SER A 310 -1.65 22.82 4.68
C SER A 310 -2.77 22.82 3.64
N THR A 311 -2.61 22.06 2.57
CA THR A 311 -3.64 21.87 1.54
C THR A 311 -4.62 20.77 1.91
N LEU A 312 -4.22 19.86 2.79
CA LEU A 312 -5.07 18.81 3.33
C LEU A 312 -5.09 18.91 4.86
N GLU A 313 -6.26 18.68 5.45
CA GLU A 313 -6.47 18.62 6.90
C GLU A 313 -7.24 17.36 7.28
N ASP A 314 -7.02 16.85 8.49
CA ASP A 314 -7.73 15.69 9.03
C ASP A 314 -9.24 15.97 9.08
N LYS A 315 -10.05 14.99 8.69
CA LYS A 315 -11.49 15.06 8.92
C LYS A 315 -11.78 14.89 10.41
N ARG A 316 -12.59 15.79 10.96
CA ARG A 316 -13.00 15.69 12.36
C ARG A 316 -13.79 14.42 12.61
N ASN A 317 -13.56 13.81 13.78
CA ASN A 317 -14.28 12.65 14.30
C ASN A 317 -14.09 11.32 13.55
N THR A 318 -13.12 11.22 12.63
CA THR A 318 -12.76 9.93 12.01
C THR A 318 -11.69 9.17 12.80
N GLY A 319 -10.84 9.90 13.55
CA GLY A 319 -9.66 9.34 14.21
C GLY A 319 -8.51 9.05 13.25
N GLU A 320 -8.65 9.44 11.98
CA GLU A 320 -7.64 9.31 10.95
C GLU A 320 -6.72 10.53 10.97
N HIS A 321 -5.47 10.28 10.59
CA HIS A 321 -4.44 11.31 10.55
C HIS A 321 -3.71 11.26 9.22
N LEU A 322 -3.67 12.40 8.54
CA LEU A 322 -2.88 12.58 7.32
C LEU A 322 -1.40 12.37 7.62
N PRO A 323 -0.66 11.75 6.69
CA PRO A 323 0.75 11.53 6.89
C PRO A 323 1.47 12.88 6.90
N ARG A 324 2.41 13.03 7.84
CA ARG A 324 3.20 14.26 7.92
C ARG A 324 4.15 14.38 6.75
N TYR A 325 4.74 13.28 6.28
CA TYR A 325 5.68 13.20 5.16
C TYR A 325 5.18 12.15 4.18
N ASN A 326 5.82 11.99 3.02
CA ASN A 326 5.53 10.84 2.15
C ASN A 326 5.72 9.55 2.95
N VAL A 327 4.79 8.61 2.79
CA VAL A 327 4.86 7.33 3.49
C VAL A 327 5.98 6.49 2.86
N PRO A 328 6.93 5.98 3.65
CA PRO A 328 8.11 5.32 3.09
C PRO A 328 7.84 3.91 2.55
N PHE A 329 6.86 3.18 3.08
CA PHE A 329 6.58 1.79 2.68
C PHE A 329 5.14 1.64 2.18
N PRO A 330 4.88 0.85 1.12
CA PRO A 330 3.53 0.46 0.75
C PRO A 330 2.83 -0.20 1.94
N THR A 331 1.56 0.12 2.16
CA THR A 331 0.75 -0.56 3.18
C THR A 331 0.27 -1.93 2.67
N SER A 332 -0.33 -2.70 3.56
CA SER A 332 -1.03 -3.92 3.18
C SER A 332 -2.18 -3.66 2.20
N LEU A 333 -2.86 -2.49 2.30
CA LEU A 333 -3.93 -2.11 1.37
C LEU A 333 -3.39 -1.68 0.01
N ASP A 334 -2.19 -1.11 -0.05
CA ASP A 334 -1.47 -0.90 -1.31
C ASP A 334 -1.13 -2.25 -1.95
N SER A 335 -0.59 -3.21 -1.20
CA SER A 335 -0.26 -4.54 -1.71
C SER A 335 -1.49 -5.33 -2.19
N ILE A 336 -2.62 -5.21 -1.50
CA ILE A 336 -3.90 -5.80 -1.94
C ILE A 336 -4.31 -5.22 -3.29
N GLN A 337 -4.25 -3.90 -3.47
CA GLN A 337 -4.56 -3.27 -4.75
C GLN A 337 -3.62 -3.74 -5.86
N VAL A 338 -2.33 -3.93 -5.56
CA VAL A 338 -1.38 -4.49 -6.54
C VAL A 338 -1.70 -5.96 -6.85
N CYS A 339 -2.11 -6.76 -5.87
CA CYS A 339 -2.56 -8.13 -6.12
C CYS A 339 -3.82 -8.18 -6.98
N ASP A 340 -4.76 -7.26 -6.77
CA ASP A 340 -5.96 -7.13 -7.61
C ASP A 340 -5.59 -6.67 -9.04
N LEU A 341 -4.51 -5.90 -9.22
CA LEU A 341 -4.00 -5.49 -10.54
C LEU A 341 -3.34 -6.67 -11.27
N TYR A 342 -2.68 -7.58 -10.55
CA TYR A 342 -1.90 -8.69 -11.10
C TYR A 342 -2.34 -10.05 -10.51
N PRO A 343 -3.61 -10.45 -10.66
CA PRO A 343 -4.18 -11.58 -9.93
C PRO A 343 -3.54 -12.92 -10.33
N SER A 344 -3.04 -13.06 -11.56
CA SER A 344 -2.34 -14.26 -12.02
C SER A 344 -0.91 -14.39 -11.50
N GLN A 345 -0.32 -13.30 -11.01
CA GLN A 345 1.07 -13.27 -10.53
C GLN A 345 1.15 -13.14 -9.01
N CYS A 346 0.11 -12.61 -8.36
CA CYS A 346 0.10 -12.46 -6.90
C CYS A 346 0.19 -13.83 -6.22
N THR A 347 1.37 -14.12 -5.66
CA THR A 347 1.65 -15.33 -4.87
C THR A 347 1.62 -15.09 -3.37
N GLY A 348 1.33 -13.86 -2.92
CA GLY A 348 1.41 -13.44 -1.52
C GLY A 348 1.85 -11.97 -1.36
N PHE A 349 1.69 -11.41 -0.16
CA PHE A 349 2.12 -10.05 0.17
C PHE A 349 2.30 -9.81 1.69
N CYS A 350 3.25 -8.93 2.03
CA CYS A 350 3.65 -8.70 3.41
C CYS A 350 2.67 -7.83 4.20
N GLY A 351 2.27 -8.34 5.36
CA GLY A 351 1.33 -7.74 6.30
C GLY A 351 -0.05 -8.40 6.25
N ASN A 352 -0.16 -9.59 5.64
CA ASN A 352 -1.37 -10.40 5.64
C ASN A 352 -1.38 -11.44 6.78
N GLY A 353 -0.33 -11.48 7.60
CA GLY A 353 -0.22 -12.38 8.75
C GLY A 353 0.07 -13.84 8.38
N ILE A 354 0.48 -14.08 7.14
CA ILE A 354 0.90 -15.38 6.60
C ILE A 354 2.31 -15.18 6.08
N VAL A 355 3.26 -16.03 6.48
CA VAL A 355 4.62 -15.96 5.94
C VAL A 355 4.61 -16.53 4.52
N ASP A 356 4.44 -15.65 3.54
CA ASP A 356 4.41 -15.99 2.13
C ASP A 356 5.84 -16.19 1.56
N PRO A 357 6.00 -16.80 0.36
CA PRO A 357 7.32 -16.97 -0.24
C PRO A 357 8.09 -15.65 -0.37
N GLY A 358 9.25 -15.57 0.31
CA GLY A 358 10.12 -14.38 0.32
C GLY A 358 10.12 -13.60 1.64
N GLU A 359 9.16 -13.89 2.52
CA GLU A 359 9.05 -13.28 3.84
C GLU A 359 9.81 -14.08 4.90
N GLU A 360 10.34 -13.39 5.91
CA GLU A 360 11.00 -14.03 7.07
C GLU A 360 10.08 -14.13 8.28
N CYS A 361 9.05 -13.29 8.32
CA CYS A 361 8.04 -13.19 9.35
C CYS A 361 6.88 -12.37 8.80
N ASP A 362 5.66 -12.55 9.30
CA ASP A 362 4.54 -11.66 9.02
C ASP A 362 3.59 -11.65 10.23
N THR A 363 3.47 -10.49 10.88
CA THR A 363 2.62 -10.32 12.06
C THR A 363 1.22 -9.79 11.71
N GLY A 364 0.93 -9.61 10.43
CA GLY A 364 -0.31 -9.02 9.93
C GLY A 364 -0.41 -7.52 10.19
N THR A 365 0.72 -6.87 10.49
CA THR A 365 0.77 -5.43 10.76
C THR A 365 1.91 -4.76 10.00
N ASN A 366 1.73 -3.47 9.69
CA ASN A 366 2.78 -2.63 9.12
C ASN A 366 3.65 -1.97 10.21
N LEU A 367 3.80 -2.63 11.36
CA LEU A 367 4.51 -2.10 12.52
C LEU A 367 5.63 -3.05 12.94
N TYR A 368 6.69 -2.48 13.50
CA TYR A 368 7.74 -3.26 14.18
C TYR A 368 7.12 -4.02 15.36
N THR A 369 7.01 -5.34 15.23
CA THR A 369 6.31 -6.20 16.19
C THR A 369 7.02 -7.54 16.28
N ASP A 370 7.29 -8.02 17.49
CA ASP A 370 7.82 -9.36 17.77
C ASP A 370 9.06 -9.78 16.95
N GLY A 371 9.99 -8.84 16.73
CA GLY A 371 11.19 -9.11 15.93
C GLY A 371 10.92 -9.17 14.42
N CYS A 372 9.75 -8.73 13.98
CA CYS A 372 9.37 -8.55 12.59
C CYS A 372 9.24 -7.06 12.23
N THR A 373 9.92 -6.63 11.17
CA THR A 373 9.81 -5.26 10.65
C THR A 373 8.55 -5.12 9.78
N PRO A 374 8.09 -3.88 9.49
CA PRO A 374 7.03 -3.64 8.49
C PRO A 374 7.32 -4.22 7.10
N ALA A 375 8.58 -4.59 6.83
CA ALA A 375 9.02 -5.20 5.58
C ALA A 375 9.02 -6.75 5.63
N CYS A 376 8.39 -7.36 6.64
CA CYS A 376 8.38 -8.83 6.82
C CYS A 376 9.79 -9.42 6.91
N LYS A 377 10.71 -8.65 7.52
CA LYS A 377 12.09 -9.04 7.82
C LYS A 377 12.29 -9.27 9.29
N SER A 378 13.05 -10.30 9.61
CA SER A 378 13.44 -10.57 10.98
C SER A 378 14.48 -9.55 11.43
N TYR A 379 14.31 -8.98 12.62
CA TYR A 379 15.32 -8.17 13.27
C TYR A 379 15.53 -8.66 14.70
N LYS A 380 16.80 -8.73 15.11
CA LYS A 380 17.16 -9.04 16.49
C LYS A 380 17.37 -7.74 17.23
N TYR A 381 16.57 -7.47 18.26
CA TYR A 381 16.93 -6.46 19.25
C TYR A 381 18.25 -6.90 19.90
N GLN A 382 19.34 -6.21 19.58
CA GLN A 382 20.54 -6.29 20.40
C GLN A 382 20.21 -5.60 21.72
N LYS A 383 20.10 -6.41 22.79
CA LYS A 383 19.90 -5.94 24.15
C LYS A 383 21.17 -5.34 24.71
#